data_AF-A0A356IN85-F1
#
_entry.id   AF-A0A356IN85-F1
#
_cell.length_a   1.000
_cell.length_b   1.000
_cell.length_c   1.000
_cell.angle_alpha   90.00
_cell.angle_beta   90.00
_cell.angle_gamma   90.00
#
_symmetry.space_group_name_H-M   'P 1'
#
loop_
_entity.id
_entity.type
_entity.pdbx_description
1 polymer ?
#
loop_
_entity_poly.entity_id
_entity_poly.type
_entity_poly.pdbx_seq_one_letter_code
_entity_poly.pdbx_strand_id
1 'polypeptide(L)'
;MSQLLVVVDSLKDWAPYFPAEDVITFDAYLSRQDGKKKTRTRVINLCRSYKYLSKGYYCSLLGEARDHHVMPSLRVINDLNQKSLYTLHLDDLTELSNSEIQKSHKENDLTFITYFGATEKPEFKSLAKDLFEKFPCPILQVSLRFAERWQITELQALSPHHLKTDDQQTAFADALDRFSHKIWRSPKARKQYRYDLAILANKDEKLPPSDAKAIKRFIKEGNRLGIDVDIIDRKDYVRLAEYDALFIRETTAIDHHTFRFAKKAESEGMVVIDDPTSILRCCNKVYLTDLFNVNQVPAPKTHILSKQDKAALQAAMEDIGFPIVLKIPDGAFSQGVFKVNTPEEFEAKLQNLFKKSALVLAQEFMFTDFDWRIGVINNKPLYACRYYMAKDHWQIYNHASKNTRFTSGGFDTMPTYEAPK
;
A
#
# COMPACT_ATOMS: atom_id res chain seq x y z
N MET A 1 -20.53 -6.40 5.64
CA MET A 1 -21.20 -5.10 5.76
C MET A 1 -20.42 -4.28 6.74
N SER A 2 -19.71 -3.28 6.25
CA SER A 2 -19.08 -2.29 7.10
C SER A 2 -20.12 -1.24 7.47
N GLN A 3 -20.22 -0.90 8.76
CA GLN A 3 -21.11 0.14 9.25
C GLN A 3 -20.30 1.42 9.44
N LEU A 4 -20.84 2.59 9.08
CA LEU A 4 -20.26 3.89 9.43
C LEU A 4 -21.08 4.50 10.56
N LEU A 5 -20.40 5.07 11.54
CA LEU A 5 -21.01 5.88 12.60
C LEU A 5 -20.27 7.20 12.68
N VAL A 6 -21.00 8.30 12.64
CA VAL A 6 -20.47 9.64 12.90
C VAL A 6 -20.91 10.02 14.31
N VAL A 7 -19.96 10.15 15.24
CA VAL A 7 -20.26 10.38 16.65
C VAL A 7 -20.00 11.84 17.01
N VAL A 8 -21.03 12.52 17.48
CA VAL A 8 -20.99 13.92 17.93
C VAL A 8 -21.41 14.04 19.39
N ASP A 9 -21.07 15.15 20.07
CA ASP A 9 -21.59 15.39 21.43
C ASP A 9 -23.06 15.81 21.39
N SER A 10 -23.44 16.59 20.38
CA SER A 10 -24.80 17.12 20.18
C SER A 10 -25.15 17.08 18.70
N LEU A 11 -26.36 16.61 18.36
CA LEU A 11 -26.85 16.63 16.98
C LEU A 11 -26.92 18.05 16.40
N LYS A 12 -27.00 19.09 17.25
CA LYS A 12 -26.96 20.49 16.81
C LYS A 12 -25.62 20.87 16.17
N ASP A 13 -24.53 20.19 16.57
CA ASP A 13 -23.21 20.42 15.97
C ASP A 13 -23.16 19.94 14.51
N TRP A 14 -24.13 19.09 14.12
CA TRP A 14 -24.32 18.59 12.77
C TRP A 14 -25.38 19.38 11.98
N ALA A 15 -26.10 20.31 12.60
CA ALA A 15 -27.21 21.02 11.98
C ALA A 15 -26.88 21.76 10.67
N PRO A 16 -25.65 22.30 10.47
CA PRO A 16 -25.27 22.91 9.18
C PRO A 16 -25.18 21.92 8.01
N TYR A 17 -25.16 20.61 8.27
CA TYR A 17 -24.97 19.57 7.27
C TYR A 17 -26.26 18.78 7.01
N PHE A 18 -26.30 18.06 5.88
CA PHE A 18 -27.46 17.23 5.57
C PHE A 18 -27.69 16.15 6.64
N PRO A 19 -28.95 15.92 7.06
CA PRO A 19 -29.29 14.85 7.99
C PRO A 19 -28.83 13.50 7.42
N ALA A 20 -28.03 12.77 8.20
CA ALA A 20 -27.55 11.45 7.86
C ALA A 20 -27.98 10.47 8.97
N GLU A 21 -28.54 9.32 8.58
CA GLU A 21 -28.96 8.26 9.52
C GLU A 21 -27.78 7.70 10.35
N ASP A 22 -26.55 7.89 9.86
CA ASP A 22 -25.32 7.41 10.48
C ASP A 22 -24.80 8.34 11.59
N VAL A 23 -25.41 9.51 11.82
CA VAL A 23 -24.98 10.48 12.84
C VAL A 23 -25.67 10.19 14.16
N ILE A 24 -24.88 9.91 15.19
CA ILE A 24 -25.35 9.58 16.54
C ILE A 24 -24.64 10.42 17.60
N THR A 25 -25.27 10.58 18.75
CA THR A 25 -24.61 11.21 19.90
C THR A 25 -23.64 10.23 20.57
N PHE A 26 -22.65 10.76 21.28
CA PHE A 26 -21.76 9.94 22.11
C PHE A 26 -22.54 9.08 23.12
N ASP A 27 -23.60 9.62 23.73
CA ASP A 27 -24.41 8.89 24.71
C ASP A 27 -25.19 7.73 24.05
N ALA A 28 -25.65 7.91 22.80
CA ALA A 28 -26.24 6.84 21.99
C ALA A 28 -25.20 5.79 21.58
N TYR A 29 -23.97 6.22 21.26
CA TYR A 29 -22.87 5.31 20.94
C TYR A 29 -22.44 4.48 22.17
N LEU A 30 -22.37 5.10 23.35
CA LEU A 30 -22.02 4.44 24.61
C LEU A 30 -23.04 3.35 24.97
N SER A 31 -24.33 3.69 24.88
CA SER A 31 -25.45 2.79 25.22
C SER A 31 -25.72 1.70 24.17
N ARG A 32 -25.10 1.81 23.00
CA ARG A 32 -25.23 0.82 21.93
C ARG A 32 -24.67 -0.54 22.37
N GLN A 33 -25.51 -1.57 22.29
CA GLN A 33 -25.08 -2.95 22.42
C GLN A 33 -24.83 -3.50 21.02
N ASP A 34 -23.57 -3.61 20.63
CA ASP A 34 -23.22 -4.29 19.38
C ASP A 34 -23.51 -5.78 19.58
N GLY A 35 -24.56 -6.28 18.93
CA GLY A 35 -24.98 -7.68 19.06
C GLY A 35 -23.89 -8.66 18.63
N LYS A 36 -24.04 -9.95 18.97
CA LYS A 36 -23.05 -11.03 18.70
C LYS A 36 -22.54 -11.17 17.24
N LYS A 37 -23.11 -10.46 16.26
CA LYS A 37 -22.59 -10.40 14.90
C LYS A 37 -21.52 -9.30 14.81
N LYS A 38 -20.25 -9.69 14.71
CA LYS A 38 -19.13 -8.79 14.40
C LYS A 38 -19.33 -8.15 13.02
N THR A 39 -20.01 -7.02 12.95
CA THR A 39 -20.00 -6.13 11.78
C THR A 39 -18.79 -5.22 11.90
N ARG A 40 -18.03 -5.04 10.82
CA ARG A 40 -16.89 -4.13 10.81
C ARG A 40 -17.40 -2.69 10.92
N THR A 41 -17.20 -2.04 12.05
CA THR A 41 -17.73 -0.69 12.28
C THR A 41 -16.61 0.33 12.16
N ARG A 42 -16.85 1.39 11.38
CA ARG A 42 -16.00 2.58 11.27
C ARG A 42 -16.65 3.71 12.04
N VAL A 43 -15.87 4.45 12.79
CA VAL A 43 -16.35 5.56 13.62
C VAL A 43 -15.58 6.82 13.28
N ILE A 44 -16.28 7.84 12.77
CA ILE A 44 -15.73 9.19 12.66
C ILE A 44 -16.14 9.92 13.94
N ASN A 45 -15.17 10.08 14.83
CA ASN A 45 -15.35 10.76 16.10
C ASN A 45 -15.18 12.26 15.88
N LEU A 46 -16.28 12.99 16.02
CA LEU A 46 -16.39 14.45 15.88
C LEU A 46 -16.89 15.11 17.18
N CYS A 47 -16.65 14.44 18.32
CA CYS A 47 -16.94 14.99 19.65
C CYS A 47 -16.25 16.34 19.87
N ARG A 48 -16.82 17.17 20.76
CA ARG A 48 -16.36 18.56 20.92
C ARG A 48 -14.96 18.69 21.47
N SER A 49 -14.47 17.70 22.21
CA SER A 49 -13.15 17.73 22.84
C SER A 49 -12.50 16.36 22.80
N TYR A 50 -11.19 16.33 22.60
CA TYR A 50 -10.35 15.13 22.65
C TYR A 50 -9.36 15.12 23.83
N LYS A 51 -9.53 16.03 24.80
CA LYS A 51 -8.70 16.04 26.01
C LYS A 51 -8.86 14.73 26.79
N TYR A 52 -7.86 14.37 27.59
CA TYR A 52 -7.95 13.20 28.46
C TYR A 52 -9.25 13.22 29.29
N LEU A 53 -9.95 12.08 29.32
CA LEU A 53 -11.26 11.88 29.97
C LEU A 53 -12.45 12.68 29.36
N SER A 54 -12.29 13.28 28.18
CA SER A 54 -13.42 13.88 27.44
C SER A 54 -14.31 12.83 26.77
N LYS A 55 -15.51 13.23 26.31
CA LYS A 55 -16.37 12.37 25.48
C LYS A 55 -15.66 11.88 24.22
N GLY A 56 -14.91 12.73 23.53
CA GLY A 56 -14.14 12.34 22.35
C GLY A 56 -13.04 11.34 22.69
N TYR A 57 -12.36 11.50 23.82
CA TYR A 57 -11.37 10.51 24.28
C TYR A 57 -12.01 9.14 24.54
N TYR A 58 -13.12 9.12 25.27
CA TYR A 58 -13.85 7.88 25.54
C TYR A 58 -14.46 7.26 24.28
N CYS A 59 -14.88 8.06 23.31
CA CYS A 59 -15.42 7.57 22.03
C CYS A 59 -14.38 6.69 21.30
N SER A 60 -13.15 7.19 21.16
CA SER A 60 -12.07 6.43 20.52
C SER A 60 -11.62 5.24 21.36
N LEU A 61 -11.49 5.41 22.69
CA LEU A 61 -11.15 4.31 23.60
C LEU A 61 -12.18 3.16 23.51
N LEU A 62 -13.47 3.49 23.55
CA LEU A 62 -14.55 2.49 23.48
C LEU A 62 -14.66 1.86 22.11
N GLY A 63 -14.47 2.63 21.04
CA GLY A 63 -14.49 2.06 19.70
C GLY A 63 -13.35 1.09 19.48
N GLU A 64 -12.11 1.42 19.88
CA GLU A 64 -11.00 0.47 19.82
C GLU A 64 -11.27 -0.79 20.67
N ALA A 65 -11.81 -0.63 21.89
CA ALA A 65 -12.20 -1.77 22.73
C ALA A 65 -13.31 -2.65 22.12
N ARG A 66 -14.07 -2.12 21.15
CA ARG A 66 -15.13 -2.82 20.42
C ARG A 66 -14.68 -3.36 19.05
N ASP A 67 -13.38 -3.38 18.74
CA ASP A 67 -12.87 -3.71 17.39
C ASP A 67 -13.41 -2.75 16.30
N HIS A 68 -13.82 -1.52 16.67
CA HIS A 68 -14.24 -0.50 15.71
C HIS A 68 -13.02 0.29 15.22
N HIS A 69 -13.01 0.60 13.93
CA HIS A 69 -11.97 1.45 13.34
C HIS A 69 -12.34 2.93 13.57
N VAL A 70 -11.77 3.55 14.60
CA VAL A 70 -12.09 4.93 15.00
C VAL A 70 -11.09 5.94 14.47
N MET A 71 -11.59 7.06 13.97
CA MET A 71 -10.79 8.22 13.56
C MET A 71 -11.26 9.48 14.32
N PRO A 72 -10.37 10.20 15.03
CA PRO A 72 -8.99 9.83 15.31
C PRO A 72 -8.90 8.63 16.28
N SER A 73 -7.85 7.82 16.15
CA SER A 73 -7.56 6.73 17.10
C SER A 73 -7.12 7.28 18.45
N LEU A 74 -7.17 6.45 19.50
CA LEU A 74 -6.71 6.80 20.83
C LEU A 74 -5.22 7.17 20.82
N ARG A 75 -4.42 6.45 20.03
CA ARG A 75 -3.01 6.80 19.80
C ARG A 75 -2.87 8.21 19.24
N VAL A 76 -3.59 8.55 18.17
CA VAL A 76 -3.54 9.88 17.56
C VAL A 76 -4.01 10.96 18.54
N ILE A 77 -5.05 10.71 19.33
CA ILE A 77 -5.50 11.64 20.38
C ILE A 77 -4.41 11.88 21.43
N ASN A 78 -3.75 10.82 21.90
CA ASN A 78 -2.66 10.95 22.86
C ASN A 78 -1.46 11.69 22.28
N ASP A 79 -1.09 11.37 21.05
CA ASP A 79 0.01 12.01 20.33
C ASP A 79 -0.26 13.51 20.17
N LEU A 80 -1.48 13.91 19.79
CA LEU A 80 -1.87 15.32 19.62
C LEU A 80 -2.01 16.08 20.96
N ASN A 81 -2.39 15.40 22.05
CA ASN A 81 -2.50 16.02 23.38
C ASN A 81 -1.14 16.28 24.04
N GLN A 82 -0.07 15.64 23.59
CA GLN A 82 1.27 15.77 24.17
C GLN A 82 2.26 16.35 23.15
N LYS A 83 2.64 17.62 23.36
CA LYS A 83 3.56 18.34 22.45
C LYS A 83 4.89 17.63 22.22
N SER A 84 5.44 16.98 23.23
CA SER A 84 6.66 16.18 23.11
C SER A 84 6.52 14.98 22.16
N LEU A 85 5.34 14.35 22.10
CA LEU A 85 5.12 13.13 21.32
C LEU A 85 5.01 13.43 19.82
N TYR A 86 4.21 14.40 19.41
CA TYR A 86 4.12 14.72 17.99
C TYR A 86 5.41 15.34 17.46
N THR A 87 6.16 16.12 18.25
CA THR A 87 7.41 16.76 17.79
C THR A 87 8.44 15.73 17.29
N LEU A 88 8.54 14.56 17.94
CA LEU A 88 9.40 13.44 17.50
C LEU A 88 9.02 12.89 16.12
N HIS A 89 7.75 12.97 15.73
CA HIS A 89 7.24 12.50 14.44
C HIS A 89 7.33 13.56 13.34
N LEU A 90 7.67 14.81 13.68
CA LEU A 90 7.75 15.93 12.75
C LEU A 90 9.14 16.15 12.16
N ASP A 91 10.20 15.59 12.75
CA ASP A 91 11.59 15.75 12.29
C ASP A 91 11.81 15.27 10.84
N ASP A 92 10.97 14.35 10.35
CA ASP A 92 10.98 13.85 8.97
C ASP A 92 10.15 14.68 7.96
N LEU A 93 9.47 15.75 8.38
CA LEU A 93 8.68 16.58 7.44
C LEU A 93 9.58 17.56 6.68
N THR A 94 10.12 17.09 5.55
CA THR A 94 10.96 17.87 4.63
C THR A 94 10.23 19.05 3.99
N GLU A 95 8.90 19.06 4.00
CA GLU A 95 8.05 20.03 3.28
C GLU A 95 7.97 21.43 3.87
N LEU A 96 8.36 21.64 5.12
CA LEU A 96 8.43 22.99 5.71
C LEU A 96 9.53 23.86 5.07
N SER A 97 10.38 23.26 4.22
CA SER A 97 11.38 23.94 3.39
C SER A 97 10.85 24.37 2.02
N ASN A 98 9.57 24.14 1.70
CA ASN A 98 9.02 24.40 0.38
C ASN A 98 9.08 25.90 0.01
N SER A 99 9.65 26.19 -1.16
CA SER A 99 9.93 27.56 -1.62
C SER A 99 8.67 28.41 -1.80
N GLU A 100 7.50 27.78 -2.01
CA GLU A 100 6.21 28.47 -2.15
C GLU A 100 5.72 29.04 -0.82
N ILE A 101 5.88 28.30 0.28
CA ILE A 101 5.52 28.75 1.63
C ILE A 101 6.44 29.92 2.05
N GLN A 102 7.73 29.83 1.73
CA GLN A 102 8.72 30.89 2.02
C GLN A 102 8.51 32.16 1.17
N LYS A 103 7.95 32.04 -0.04
CA LYS A 103 7.67 33.19 -0.92
C LYS A 103 6.41 33.94 -0.50
N SER A 104 5.37 33.21 -0.08
CA SER A 104 4.04 33.78 0.19
C SER A 104 3.89 34.37 1.58
N HIS A 105 4.67 33.88 2.56
CA HIS A 105 4.56 34.32 3.96
C HIS A 105 5.94 34.65 4.51
N LYS A 106 6.12 35.91 4.95
CA LYS A 106 7.33 36.38 5.62
C LYS A 106 6.99 36.83 7.04
N GLU A 107 7.66 36.22 8.02
CA GLU A 107 7.87 36.75 9.37
C GLU A 107 6.67 36.79 10.34
N ASN A 108 5.55 36.11 10.07
CA ASN A 108 4.42 36.00 11.01
C ASN A 108 4.08 34.54 11.38
N ASP A 109 3.67 34.32 12.64
CA ASP A 109 3.03 33.07 13.06
C ASP A 109 1.79 32.83 12.19
N LEU A 110 1.66 31.63 11.63
CA LEU A 110 0.59 31.27 10.71
C LEU A 110 -0.22 30.12 11.27
N THR A 111 -1.55 30.24 11.19
CA THR A 111 -2.47 29.16 11.55
C THR A 111 -3.36 28.82 10.36
N PHE A 112 -3.60 27.54 10.14
CA PHE A 112 -4.59 27.06 9.17
C PHE A 112 -5.25 25.78 9.66
N ILE A 113 -6.42 25.47 9.10
CA ILE A 113 -7.19 24.27 9.42
C ILE A 113 -7.14 23.33 8.22
N THR A 114 -7.01 22.05 8.51
CA THR A 114 -7.11 20.97 7.52
C THR A 114 -8.32 20.11 7.83
N TYR A 115 -8.93 19.57 6.77
CA TYR A 115 -10.12 18.73 6.84
C TYR A 115 -9.81 17.42 6.10
N PHE A 116 -9.70 16.30 6.82
CA PHE A 116 -9.33 14.99 6.26
C PHE A 116 -8.09 15.04 5.34
N GLY A 117 -7.08 15.84 5.71
CA GLY A 117 -5.85 16.05 4.92
C GLY A 117 -5.97 17.00 3.73
N ALA A 118 -7.13 17.63 3.52
CA ALA A 118 -7.33 18.70 2.55
C ALA A 118 -7.24 20.08 3.21
N THR A 119 -6.89 21.10 2.43
CA THR A 119 -6.87 22.51 2.85
C THR A 119 -7.23 23.40 1.65
N GLU A 120 -7.85 24.54 1.93
CA GLU A 120 -8.18 25.55 0.92
C GLU A 120 -6.94 26.29 0.43
N LYS A 121 -5.89 26.35 1.26
CA LYS A 121 -4.63 27.05 0.95
C LYS A 121 -3.73 26.18 0.07
N PRO A 122 -3.54 26.50 -1.23
CA PRO A 122 -2.80 25.65 -2.15
C PRO A 122 -1.38 25.33 -1.70
N GLU A 123 -0.70 26.29 -1.06
CA GLU A 123 0.69 26.19 -0.60
C GLU A 123 0.87 25.17 0.54
N PHE A 124 -0.20 24.80 1.24
CA PHE A 124 -0.15 23.83 2.35
C PHE A 124 -0.75 22.47 2.00
N LYS A 125 -1.11 22.21 0.73
CA LYS A 125 -1.78 20.96 0.32
C LYS A 125 -0.97 19.71 0.63
N SER A 126 0.33 19.75 0.35
CA SER A 126 1.19 18.57 0.52
C SER A 126 1.52 18.35 2.00
N LEU A 127 1.82 19.42 2.75
CA LEU A 127 1.89 19.37 4.23
C LEU A 127 0.61 18.84 4.90
N ALA A 128 -0.57 19.30 4.47
CA ALA A 128 -1.85 18.85 5.02
C ALA A 128 -2.05 17.34 4.83
N LYS A 129 -1.62 16.82 3.67
CA LYS A 129 -1.68 15.40 3.35
C LYS A 129 -0.71 14.59 4.22
N ASP A 130 0.54 15.01 4.33
CA ASP A 130 1.55 14.34 5.15
C ASP A 130 1.16 14.30 6.63
N LEU A 131 0.60 15.40 7.13
CA LEU A 131 0.07 15.47 8.50
C LEU A 131 -1.08 14.50 8.70
N PHE A 132 -1.99 14.36 7.73
CA PHE A 132 -3.09 13.40 7.82
C PHE A 132 -2.61 11.94 7.72
N GLU A 133 -1.55 11.67 6.95
CA GLU A 133 -0.91 10.35 6.91
C GLU A 133 -0.32 9.93 8.26
N LYS A 134 0.32 10.87 8.97
CA LYS A 134 0.92 10.63 10.29
C LYS A 134 -0.11 10.65 11.42
N PHE A 135 -1.04 11.61 11.36
CA PHE A 135 -2.07 11.87 12.35
C PHE A 135 -3.47 11.89 11.71
N PRO A 136 -4.06 10.73 11.41
CA PRO A 136 -5.42 10.65 10.87
C PRO A 136 -6.45 11.29 11.81
N CYS A 137 -6.81 12.53 11.52
CA CYS A 137 -7.72 13.36 12.32
C CYS A 137 -8.68 14.10 11.37
N PRO A 138 -10.01 14.10 11.62
CA PRO A 138 -11.00 14.71 10.72
C PRO A 138 -10.78 16.20 10.51
N ILE A 139 -10.51 16.92 11.59
CA ILE A 139 -10.25 18.36 11.56
C ILE A 139 -9.01 18.61 12.41
N LEU A 140 -7.98 19.20 11.81
CA LEU A 140 -6.71 19.48 12.47
C LEU A 140 -6.30 20.92 12.20
N GLN A 141 -6.15 21.70 13.27
CA GLN A 141 -5.55 23.02 13.21
C GLN A 141 -4.03 22.89 13.34
N VAL A 142 -3.32 23.58 12.46
CA VAL A 142 -1.87 23.57 12.37
C VAL A 142 -1.37 24.99 12.59
N SER A 143 -0.54 25.15 13.62
CA SER A 143 0.14 26.42 13.93
C SER A 143 1.60 26.29 13.53
N LEU A 144 2.07 27.26 12.75
CA LEU A 144 3.43 27.37 12.25
C LEU A 144 4.07 28.65 12.78
N ARG A 145 5.36 28.58 13.10
CA ARG A 145 6.21 29.74 13.38
C ARG A 145 7.41 29.75 12.45
N PHE A 146 7.81 30.93 12.01
CA PHE A 146 9.05 31.11 11.29
C PHE A 146 10.19 31.42 12.27
N ALA A 147 11.19 30.53 12.35
CA ALA A 147 12.41 30.72 13.13
C ALA A 147 13.59 30.12 12.34
N GLU A 148 14.15 30.91 11.42
CA GLU A 148 15.10 30.53 10.34
C GLU A 148 14.52 29.56 9.29
N ARG A 149 13.68 28.61 9.73
CA ARG A 149 12.83 27.74 8.92
C ARG A 149 11.41 27.73 9.49
N TRP A 150 10.42 27.37 8.67
CA TRP A 150 9.07 27.12 9.17
C TRP A 150 9.10 25.88 10.08
N GLN A 151 8.46 25.99 11.24
CA GLN A 151 8.35 24.92 12.21
C GLN A 151 6.90 24.83 12.69
N ILE A 152 6.40 23.61 12.83
CA ILE A 152 5.09 23.37 13.46
C ILE A 152 5.25 23.57 14.96
N THR A 153 4.54 24.55 15.50
CA THR A 153 4.56 24.85 16.94
C THR A 153 3.46 24.11 17.68
N GLU A 154 2.33 23.86 17.03
CA GLU A 154 1.15 23.24 17.62
C GLU A 154 0.32 22.50 16.57
N LEU A 155 -0.16 21.31 16.95
CA LEU A 155 -1.18 20.55 16.22
C LEU A 155 -2.35 20.33 17.17
N GLN A 156 -3.53 20.81 16.78
CA GLN A 156 -4.72 20.72 17.63
C GLN A 156 -5.87 20.05 16.90
N ALA A 157 -6.37 18.93 17.45
CA ALA A 157 -7.58 18.29 16.96
C ALA A 157 -8.80 19.18 17.24
N LEU A 158 -9.60 19.44 16.21
CA LEU A 158 -10.82 20.23 16.27
C LEU A 158 -12.06 19.38 15.97
N SER A 159 -13.22 20.01 16.10
CA SER A 159 -14.53 19.42 15.84
C SER A 159 -15.40 20.42 15.08
N PRO A 160 -16.51 19.98 14.45
CA PRO A 160 -17.42 20.86 13.74
C PRO A 160 -17.90 22.07 14.56
N HIS A 161 -18.01 21.92 15.88
CA HIS A 161 -18.36 23.00 16.81
C HIS A 161 -17.34 24.16 16.82
N HIS A 162 -16.09 23.92 16.42
CA HIS A 162 -15.06 24.96 16.35
C HIS A 162 -15.07 25.74 15.03
N LEU A 163 -15.81 25.27 14.02
CA LEU A 163 -15.90 25.91 12.72
C LEU A 163 -16.95 27.03 12.82
N LYS A 164 -16.50 28.28 12.82
CA LYS A 164 -17.36 29.44 13.12
C LYS A 164 -17.85 30.18 11.88
N THR A 165 -17.20 29.97 10.74
CA THR A 165 -17.54 30.65 9.49
C THR A 165 -18.19 29.69 8.52
N ASP A 166 -19.09 30.21 7.68
CA ASP A 166 -19.77 29.42 6.64
C ASP A 166 -18.77 28.82 5.64
N ASP A 167 -17.67 29.52 5.34
CA ASP A 167 -16.59 29.00 4.50
C ASP A 167 -15.93 27.76 5.13
N GLN A 168 -15.62 27.79 6.43
CA GLN A 168 -15.04 26.64 7.14
C GLN A 168 -16.02 25.46 7.17
N GLN A 169 -17.30 25.74 7.41
CA GLN A 169 -18.37 24.75 7.42
C GLN A 169 -18.52 24.10 6.04
N THR A 170 -18.49 24.91 4.97
CA THR A 170 -18.55 24.45 3.58
C THR A 170 -17.33 23.62 3.22
N ALA A 171 -16.12 24.09 3.56
CA ALA A 171 -14.87 23.37 3.30
C ALA A 171 -14.82 22.01 4.02
N PHE A 172 -15.28 21.96 5.27
CA PHE A 172 -15.43 20.70 5.99
C PHE A 172 -16.48 19.80 5.35
N ALA A 173 -17.66 20.33 4.98
CA ALA A 173 -18.70 19.56 4.31
C ALA A 173 -18.20 18.97 2.99
N ASP A 174 -17.48 19.76 2.18
CA ASP A 174 -16.84 19.33 0.95
C ASP A 174 -15.76 18.26 1.16
N ALA A 175 -14.93 18.43 2.19
CA ALA A 175 -13.85 17.49 2.50
C ALA A 175 -14.42 16.19 3.07
N LEU A 176 -15.40 16.30 3.97
CA LEU A 176 -16.19 15.18 4.46
C LEU A 176 -16.86 14.50 3.29
N ASP A 177 -17.51 15.21 2.37
CA ASP A 177 -18.19 14.63 1.22
C ASP A 177 -17.21 14.02 0.22
N ARG A 178 -15.98 14.52 0.05
CA ARG A 178 -14.96 13.83 -0.77
C ARG A 178 -14.39 12.59 -0.09
N PHE A 179 -14.13 12.69 1.21
CA PHE A 179 -13.69 11.58 2.06
C PHE A 179 -14.80 10.51 2.14
N SER A 180 -16.04 10.98 2.20
CA SER A 180 -17.26 10.21 2.43
C SER A 180 -17.93 9.79 1.14
N HIS A 181 -17.88 10.45 -0.02
CA HIS A 181 -18.40 9.95 -1.32
C HIS A 181 -17.54 8.83 -1.91
N LYS A 182 -16.26 8.79 -1.53
CA LYS A 182 -15.46 7.58 -1.65
C LYS A 182 -16.00 6.41 -0.77
N ILE A 183 -16.85 6.72 0.21
CA ILE A 183 -17.51 5.78 1.15
C ILE A 183 -19.05 5.67 0.88
N TRP A 184 -19.67 6.68 0.24
CA TRP A 184 -21.09 6.95 0.05
C TRP A 184 -21.35 7.05 -1.45
N ARG A 185 -21.55 5.90 -2.13
CA ARG A 185 -22.34 5.99 -3.36
C ARG A 185 -23.74 6.49 -2.99
N SER A 186 -24.26 7.40 -3.79
CA SER A 186 -25.63 7.88 -3.71
C SER A 186 -26.65 6.72 -3.90
N PRO A 187 -27.87 6.85 -3.36
CA PRO A 187 -28.96 5.92 -3.62
C PRO A 187 -29.59 6.23 -4.98
N LYS A 188 -28.85 6.02 -6.07
CA LYS A 188 -29.45 5.86 -7.41
C LYS A 188 -29.25 4.42 -7.84
N ALA A 189 -30.33 3.64 -7.70
CA ALA A 189 -30.46 2.26 -8.19
C ALA A 189 -29.18 1.41 -8.02
N ARG A 190 -28.68 1.30 -6.78
CA ARG A 190 -27.47 0.54 -6.48
C ARG A 190 -27.72 -0.92 -6.83
N LYS A 191 -26.96 -1.47 -7.77
CA LYS A 191 -26.51 -2.86 -7.63
C LYS A 191 -25.95 -2.94 -6.20
N GLN A 192 -26.54 -3.74 -5.32
CA GLN A 192 -26.00 -3.93 -3.97
C GLN A 192 -24.67 -4.65 -4.12
N TYR A 193 -23.58 -3.90 -4.02
CA TYR A 193 -22.26 -4.50 -3.86
C TYR A 193 -22.11 -4.88 -2.38
N ARG A 194 -21.68 -6.12 -2.13
CA ARG A 194 -21.58 -6.76 -0.82
C ARG A 194 -20.22 -6.52 -0.16
N TYR A 195 -19.20 -6.21 -0.95
CA TYR A 195 -17.81 -6.06 -0.52
C TYR A 195 -17.11 -4.92 -1.27
N ASP A 196 -16.13 -4.30 -0.63
CA ASP A 196 -15.28 -3.26 -1.23
C ASP A 196 -13.84 -3.78 -1.43
N LEU A 197 -13.31 -3.66 -2.64
CA LEU A 197 -11.97 -4.11 -3.05
C LEU A 197 -11.13 -2.92 -3.49
N ALA A 198 -10.00 -2.73 -2.82
CA ALA A 198 -8.92 -1.87 -3.28
C ALA A 198 -7.98 -2.63 -4.21
N ILE A 199 -7.75 -2.10 -5.42
CA ILE A 199 -6.67 -2.52 -6.31
C ILE A 199 -5.56 -1.47 -6.23
N LEU A 200 -4.43 -1.82 -5.61
CA LEU A 200 -3.25 -0.97 -5.59
C LEU A 200 -2.55 -1.05 -6.94
N ALA A 201 -2.48 0.06 -7.68
CA ALA A 201 -1.82 0.11 -8.98
C ALA A 201 -1.10 1.45 -9.19
N ASN A 202 0.12 1.38 -9.71
CA ASN A 202 0.92 2.54 -10.06
C ASN A 202 0.84 2.81 -11.57
N LYS A 203 0.26 3.97 -11.93
CA LYS A 203 0.08 4.36 -13.34
C LYS A 203 1.39 4.68 -14.04
N ASP A 204 2.42 5.04 -13.27
CA ASP A 204 3.72 5.45 -13.78
C ASP A 204 4.74 4.29 -13.80
N GLU A 205 4.34 3.09 -13.36
CA GLU A 205 5.18 1.90 -13.43
C GLU A 205 5.38 1.48 -14.90
N LYS A 206 6.65 1.32 -15.30
CA LYS A 206 7.01 1.01 -16.69
C LYS A 206 6.60 -0.40 -17.12
N LEU A 207 6.65 -1.35 -16.19
CA LEU A 207 6.36 -2.77 -16.41
C LEU A 207 5.35 -3.26 -15.35
N PRO A 208 4.11 -2.75 -15.37
CA PRO A 208 3.13 -3.11 -14.37
C PRO A 208 2.69 -4.57 -14.54
N PRO A 209 2.35 -5.27 -13.45
CA PRO A 209 1.86 -6.65 -13.52
C PRO A 209 0.48 -6.76 -14.19
N SER A 210 -0.21 -5.65 -14.43
CA SER A 210 -1.47 -5.58 -15.18
C SER A 210 -1.52 -4.38 -16.10
N ASP A 211 -1.97 -4.60 -17.33
CA ASP A 211 -2.28 -3.52 -18.25
C ASP A 211 -3.65 -2.87 -17.95
N ALA A 212 -3.93 -1.73 -18.60
CA ALA A 212 -5.19 -1.01 -18.41
C ALA A 212 -6.44 -1.85 -18.80
N LYS A 213 -6.31 -2.81 -19.71
CA LYS A 213 -7.41 -3.68 -20.14
C LYS A 213 -7.72 -4.73 -19.07
N ALA A 214 -6.70 -5.29 -18.41
CA ALA A 214 -6.81 -6.20 -17.29
C ALA A 214 -7.47 -5.49 -16.09
N ILE A 215 -7.03 -4.28 -15.75
CA ILE A 215 -7.66 -3.47 -14.68
C ILE A 215 -9.14 -3.22 -14.97
N LYS A 216 -9.50 -2.82 -16.19
CA LYS A 216 -10.91 -2.67 -16.60
C LYS A 216 -11.71 -3.97 -16.49
N ARG A 217 -11.09 -5.11 -16.78
CA ARG A 217 -11.72 -6.44 -16.62
C ARG A 217 -11.93 -6.77 -15.15
N PHE A 218 -10.96 -6.51 -14.27
CA PHE A 218 -11.14 -6.69 -12.83
C PHE A 218 -12.30 -5.86 -12.30
N ILE A 219 -12.38 -4.58 -12.67
CA ILE A 219 -13.49 -3.71 -12.27
C ILE A 219 -14.82 -4.24 -12.79
N LYS A 220 -14.90 -4.65 -14.06
CA LYS A 220 -16.14 -5.18 -14.66
C LYS A 220 -16.59 -6.46 -13.96
N GLU A 221 -15.70 -7.42 -13.74
CA GLU A 221 -16.03 -8.71 -13.15
C GLU A 221 -16.29 -8.61 -11.65
N GLY A 222 -15.50 -7.82 -10.91
CA GLY A 222 -15.79 -7.49 -9.52
C GLY A 222 -17.18 -6.88 -9.37
N ASN A 223 -17.49 -5.89 -10.23
CA ASN A 223 -18.82 -5.29 -10.20
C ASN A 223 -19.94 -6.30 -10.54
N ARG A 224 -19.70 -7.24 -11.46
CA ARG A 224 -20.67 -8.32 -11.77
C ARG A 224 -20.92 -9.24 -10.58
N LEU A 225 -19.89 -9.47 -9.77
CA LEU A 225 -19.95 -10.29 -8.55
C LEU A 225 -20.47 -9.53 -7.32
N GLY A 226 -20.86 -8.26 -7.48
CA GLY A 226 -21.28 -7.43 -6.36
C GLY A 226 -20.11 -7.02 -5.47
N ILE A 227 -18.92 -6.80 -6.03
CA ILE A 227 -17.77 -6.19 -5.36
C ILE A 227 -17.56 -4.80 -5.94
N ASP A 228 -17.52 -3.77 -5.10
CA ASP A 228 -17.09 -2.44 -5.52
C ASP A 228 -15.57 -2.44 -5.69
N VAL A 229 -15.08 -2.03 -6.86
CA VAL A 229 -13.65 -2.10 -7.16
C VAL A 229 -13.11 -0.71 -7.39
N ASP A 230 -12.26 -0.27 -6.46
CA ASP A 230 -11.57 1.01 -6.53
C ASP A 230 -10.09 0.80 -6.87
N ILE A 231 -9.56 1.65 -7.75
CA ILE A 231 -8.13 1.74 -7.98
C ILE A 231 -7.57 2.76 -7.00
N ILE A 232 -6.60 2.32 -6.18
CA ILE A 232 -5.89 3.17 -5.23
C ILE A 232 -4.42 3.28 -5.61
N ASP A 233 -3.78 4.37 -5.19
CA ASP A 233 -2.35 4.56 -5.35
C ASP A 233 -1.64 4.69 -3.99
N ARG A 234 -0.33 4.94 -4.01
CA ARG A 234 0.50 5.10 -2.80
C ARG A 234 -0.06 6.13 -1.80
N LYS A 235 -0.77 7.16 -2.28
CA LYS A 235 -1.32 8.27 -1.49
C LYS A 235 -2.56 7.88 -0.71
N ASP A 236 -3.22 6.79 -1.08
CA ASP A 236 -4.44 6.31 -0.43
C ASP A 236 -4.14 5.39 0.77
N TYR A 237 -2.90 5.34 1.26
CA TYR A 237 -2.49 4.46 2.35
C TYR A 237 -3.32 4.61 3.63
N VAL A 238 -3.76 5.84 3.96
CA VAL A 238 -4.61 6.10 5.13
C VAL A 238 -5.97 5.43 4.96
N ARG A 239 -6.51 5.54 3.75
CA ARG A 239 -7.84 5.07 3.35
C ARG A 239 -7.93 3.57 3.18
N LEU A 240 -6.81 2.84 3.23
CA LEU A 240 -6.79 1.40 3.02
C LEU A 240 -7.76 0.64 3.94
N ALA A 241 -7.92 1.10 5.19
CA ALA A 241 -8.84 0.52 6.17
C ALA A 241 -10.34 0.67 5.79
N GLU A 242 -10.65 1.42 4.72
CA GLU A 242 -12.01 1.56 4.19
C GLU A 242 -12.48 0.30 3.42
N TYR A 243 -11.54 -0.51 2.93
CA TYR A 243 -11.81 -1.62 2.02
C TYR A 243 -11.83 -2.97 2.74
N ASP A 244 -12.64 -3.92 2.27
CA ASP A 244 -12.71 -5.30 2.78
C ASP A 244 -11.53 -6.16 2.30
N ALA A 245 -11.00 -5.84 1.12
CA ALA A 245 -9.90 -6.58 0.52
C ALA A 245 -8.90 -5.66 -0.18
N LEU A 246 -7.64 -6.11 -0.24
CA LEU A 246 -6.56 -5.50 -1.00
C LEU A 246 -6.06 -6.49 -2.05
N PHE A 247 -5.95 -6.03 -3.30
CA PHE A 247 -5.29 -6.75 -4.38
C PHE A 247 -4.17 -5.89 -4.97
N ILE A 248 -2.92 -6.33 -4.83
CA ILE A 248 -1.76 -5.57 -5.26
C ILE A 248 -1.45 -5.85 -6.74
N ARG A 249 -1.58 -4.83 -7.59
CA ARG A 249 -1.24 -4.86 -9.02
C ARG A 249 -0.11 -3.88 -9.34
N GLU A 250 0.88 -3.87 -8.47
CA GLU A 250 2.17 -3.18 -8.61
C GLU A 250 3.28 -4.15 -8.19
N THR A 251 4.50 -3.99 -8.72
CA THR A 251 5.62 -4.86 -8.34
C THR A 251 5.86 -4.84 -6.83
N THR A 252 5.82 -6.02 -6.21
CA THR A 252 6.07 -6.19 -4.78
C THR A 252 7.55 -6.27 -4.47
N ALA A 253 7.99 -5.53 -3.45
CA ALA A 253 9.35 -5.62 -2.91
C ALA A 253 9.34 -5.33 -1.40
N ILE A 254 10.30 -5.88 -0.67
CA ILE A 254 10.35 -5.79 0.80
C ILE A 254 10.55 -4.35 1.27
N ASP A 255 11.46 -3.61 0.62
CA ASP A 255 11.72 -2.18 0.89
C ASP A 255 10.88 -1.28 -0.04
N HIS A 256 9.57 -1.50 -0.07
CA HIS A 256 8.66 -0.76 -0.95
C HIS A 256 7.30 -0.49 -0.30
N HIS A 257 6.53 0.48 -0.82
CA HIS A 257 5.20 0.77 -0.25
C HIS A 257 4.23 -0.40 -0.42
N THR A 258 4.36 -1.21 -1.46
CA THR A 258 3.53 -2.40 -1.67
C THR A 258 3.57 -3.35 -0.47
N PHE A 259 4.74 -3.57 0.13
CA PHE A 259 4.86 -4.38 1.36
C PHE A 259 4.24 -3.70 2.59
N ARG A 260 4.36 -2.37 2.72
CA ARG A 260 3.69 -1.61 3.79
C ARG A 260 2.16 -1.69 3.68
N PHE A 261 1.63 -1.59 2.47
CA PHE A 261 0.19 -1.76 2.19
C PHE A 261 -0.27 -3.16 2.56
N ALA A 262 0.47 -4.21 2.16
CA ALA A 262 0.16 -5.58 2.54
C ALA A 262 0.10 -5.76 4.07
N LYS A 263 1.11 -5.22 4.79
CA LYS A 263 1.17 -5.30 6.27
C LYS A 263 0.01 -4.57 6.93
N LYS A 264 -0.31 -3.37 6.45
CA LYS A 264 -1.43 -2.60 6.98
C LYS A 264 -2.74 -3.33 6.74
N ALA A 265 -2.99 -3.80 5.52
CA ALA A 265 -4.20 -4.55 5.21
C ALA A 265 -4.36 -5.81 6.08
N GLU A 266 -3.29 -6.58 6.28
CA GLU A 266 -3.29 -7.74 7.19
C GLU A 266 -3.60 -7.32 8.64
N SER A 267 -2.96 -6.25 9.15
CA SER A 267 -3.22 -5.75 10.51
C SER A 267 -4.63 -5.20 10.71
N GLU A 268 -5.27 -4.72 9.65
CA GLU A 268 -6.65 -4.23 9.63
C GLU A 268 -7.67 -5.36 9.38
N GLY A 269 -7.22 -6.62 9.36
CA GLY A 269 -8.07 -7.80 9.17
C GLY A 269 -8.66 -7.93 7.76
N MET A 270 -8.08 -7.27 6.76
CA MET A 270 -8.54 -7.33 5.38
C MET A 270 -8.10 -8.64 4.71
N VAL A 271 -8.85 -9.07 3.70
CA VAL A 271 -8.38 -10.14 2.80
C VAL A 271 -7.33 -9.57 1.85
N VAL A 272 -6.12 -10.12 1.88
CA VAL A 272 -5.01 -9.62 1.05
C VAL A 272 -4.64 -10.67 0.01
N ILE A 273 -4.67 -10.29 -1.27
CA ILE A 273 -3.95 -10.99 -2.33
C ILE A 273 -2.59 -10.33 -2.43
N ASP A 274 -1.53 -11.15 -2.41
CA ASP A 274 -0.14 -10.74 -2.21
C ASP A 274 0.14 -10.29 -0.76
N ASP A 275 -0.12 -11.19 0.20
CA ASP A 275 0.07 -10.94 1.63
C ASP A 275 1.56 -10.74 2.01
N PRO A 276 1.84 -10.12 3.17
CA PRO A 276 3.21 -9.81 3.60
C PRO A 276 4.13 -11.04 3.66
N THR A 277 3.60 -12.17 4.12
CA THR A 277 4.39 -13.41 4.25
C THR A 277 4.76 -13.94 2.87
N SER A 278 3.81 -13.93 1.94
CA SER A 278 4.05 -14.31 0.55
C SER A 278 5.07 -13.39 -0.13
N ILE A 279 4.96 -12.06 0.04
CA ILE A 279 5.95 -11.11 -0.50
C ILE A 279 7.36 -11.42 0.03
N LEU A 280 7.49 -11.57 1.35
CA LEU A 280 8.78 -11.82 2.00
C LEU A 280 9.43 -13.13 1.50
N ARG A 281 8.65 -14.19 1.37
CA ARG A 281 9.13 -15.49 0.88
C ARG A 281 9.44 -15.48 -0.61
N CYS A 282 8.55 -14.91 -1.43
CA CYS A 282 8.68 -14.95 -2.90
C CYS A 282 9.74 -13.98 -3.44
N CYS A 283 9.99 -12.86 -2.76
CA CYS A 283 11.08 -11.95 -3.12
C CYS A 283 12.46 -12.52 -2.75
N ASN A 284 12.53 -13.53 -1.87
CA ASN A 284 13.78 -14.12 -1.41
C ASN A 284 14.13 -15.40 -2.18
N LYS A 285 14.88 -15.27 -3.28
CA LYS A 285 15.30 -16.43 -4.09
C LYS A 285 16.19 -17.42 -3.34
N VAL A 286 16.94 -16.97 -2.32
CA VAL A 286 17.76 -17.85 -1.48
C VAL A 286 16.85 -18.76 -0.66
N TYR A 287 15.84 -18.19 -0.01
CA TYR A 287 14.84 -18.95 0.73
C TYR A 287 14.06 -19.92 -0.16
N LEU A 288 13.64 -19.49 -1.36
CA LEU A 288 12.94 -20.37 -2.30
C LEU A 288 13.81 -21.53 -2.77
N THR A 289 15.10 -21.29 -3.03
CA THR A 289 16.05 -22.33 -3.45
C THR A 289 16.22 -23.38 -2.35
N ASP A 290 16.44 -22.92 -1.11
CA ASP A 290 16.55 -23.81 0.05
C ASP A 290 15.28 -24.65 0.23
N LEU A 291 14.11 -24.00 0.13
CA LEU A 291 12.82 -24.69 0.25
C LEU A 291 12.61 -25.76 -0.84
N PHE A 292 13.03 -25.49 -2.07
CA PHE A 292 12.95 -26.45 -3.17
C PHE A 292 13.86 -27.66 -2.92
N ASN A 293 15.09 -27.42 -2.44
CA ASN A 293 16.04 -28.47 -2.11
C ASN A 293 15.53 -29.35 -0.96
N VAL A 294 15.04 -28.74 0.13
CA VAL A 294 14.52 -29.46 1.31
C VAL A 294 13.31 -30.32 0.94
N ASN A 295 12.42 -29.82 0.08
CA ASN A 295 11.20 -30.54 -0.33
C ASN A 295 11.39 -31.40 -1.59
N GLN A 296 12.62 -31.48 -2.12
CA GLN A 296 12.94 -32.26 -3.33
C GLN A 296 12.06 -31.90 -4.54
N VAL A 297 11.71 -30.61 -4.67
CA VAL A 297 10.95 -30.12 -5.82
C VAL A 297 11.87 -30.11 -7.03
N PRO A 298 11.51 -30.76 -8.16
CA PRO A 298 12.34 -30.75 -9.35
C PRO A 298 12.59 -29.32 -9.85
N ALA A 299 13.86 -28.92 -9.88
CA ALA A 299 14.31 -27.63 -10.34
C ALA A 299 15.75 -27.72 -10.88
N PRO A 300 16.18 -26.75 -11.72
CA PRO A 300 17.55 -26.72 -12.21
C PRO A 300 18.55 -26.67 -11.05
N LYS A 301 19.70 -27.33 -11.19
CA LYS A 301 20.71 -27.35 -10.13
C LYS A 301 21.09 -25.92 -9.74
N THR A 302 20.98 -25.59 -8.46
CA THR A 302 21.18 -24.23 -7.97
C THR A 302 22.02 -24.21 -6.70
N HIS A 303 23.11 -23.43 -6.74
CA HIS A 303 24.03 -23.22 -5.63
C HIS A 303 23.96 -21.77 -5.14
N ILE A 304 23.94 -21.60 -3.81
CA ILE A 304 24.01 -20.27 -3.17
C ILE A 304 25.48 -20.00 -2.84
N LEU A 305 26.02 -18.95 -3.44
CA LEU A 305 27.45 -18.63 -3.39
C LEU A 305 27.71 -17.44 -2.48
N SER A 306 28.73 -17.56 -1.64
CA SER A 306 29.30 -16.48 -0.83
C SER A 306 30.73 -16.20 -1.27
N LYS A 307 31.15 -14.93 -1.23
CA LYS A 307 32.49 -14.50 -1.65
C LYS A 307 33.61 -15.20 -0.88
N GLN A 308 33.36 -15.59 0.36
CA GLN A 308 34.38 -16.15 1.26
C GLN A 308 34.56 -17.66 1.07
N ASP A 309 33.60 -18.35 0.45
CA ASP A 309 33.59 -19.80 0.34
C ASP A 309 34.10 -20.26 -1.03
N LYS A 310 35.43 -20.32 -1.16
CA LYS A 310 36.08 -20.76 -2.41
C LYS A 310 35.76 -22.22 -2.77
N ALA A 311 35.52 -23.08 -1.78
CA ALA A 311 35.20 -24.47 -2.02
C ALA A 311 33.80 -24.60 -2.65
N ALA A 312 32.82 -23.85 -2.14
CA ALA A 312 31.49 -23.80 -2.74
C ALA A 312 31.50 -23.22 -4.17
N LEU A 313 32.35 -22.22 -4.45
CA LEU A 313 32.52 -21.69 -5.80
C LEU A 313 33.00 -22.76 -6.78
N GLN A 314 34.03 -23.54 -6.41
CA GLN A 314 34.56 -24.61 -7.23
C GLN A 314 33.53 -25.74 -7.42
N ALA A 315 32.89 -26.17 -6.33
CA ALA A 315 31.87 -27.21 -6.36
C ALA A 315 30.69 -26.84 -7.27
N ALA A 316 30.27 -25.57 -7.28
CA ALA A 316 29.21 -25.11 -8.16
C ALA A 316 29.59 -25.17 -9.65
N MET A 317 30.85 -24.90 -10.00
CA MET A 317 31.32 -25.04 -11.40
C MET A 317 31.34 -26.50 -11.84
N GLU A 318 31.79 -27.40 -10.97
CA GLU A 318 31.89 -28.83 -11.25
C GLU A 318 30.53 -29.53 -11.31
N ASP A 319 29.63 -29.23 -10.37
CA ASP A 319 28.31 -29.89 -10.29
C ASP A 319 27.32 -29.37 -11.35
N ILE A 320 27.29 -28.07 -11.61
CA ILE A 320 26.38 -27.48 -12.61
C ILE A 320 26.90 -27.71 -14.02
N GLY A 321 28.20 -27.48 -14.25
CA GLY A 321 28.77 -27.39 -15.59
C GLY A 321 28.35 -26.12 -16.35
N PHE A 322 29.07 -25.79 -17.42
CA PHE A 322 28.80 -24.60 -18.22
C PHE A 322 27.83 -24.89 -19.37
N PRO A 323 26.93 -23.95 -19.72
CA PRO A 323 26.84 -22.58 -19.21
C PRO A 323 26.05 -22.43 -17.90
N ILE A 324 26.46 -21.47 -17.07
CA ILE A 324 25.85 -21.17 -15.75
C ILE A 324 25.12 -19.82 -15.82
N VAL A 325 23.97 -19.73 -15.14
CA VAL A 325 23.23 -18.48 -14.95
C VAL A 325 23.47 -17.93 -13.54
N LEU A 326 24.08 -16.75 -13.44
CA LEU A 326 24.31 -16.01 -12.21
C LEU A 326 23.18 -15.01 -11.95
N LYS A 327 22.63 -14.99 -10.73
CA LYS A 327 21.49 -14.15 -10.35
C LYS A 327 21.69 -13.48 -8.99
N ILE A 328 21.31 -12.22 -8.87
CA ILE A 328 21.21 -11.53 -7.57
C ILE A 328 19.90 -11.95 -6.86
N PRO A 329 19.94 -12.27 -5.55
CA PRO A 329 18.77 -12.67 -4.79
C PRO A 329 17.59 -11.68 -4.88
N ASP A 330 17.86 -10.38 -4.78
CA ASP A 330 16.85 -9.31 -4.65
C ASP A 330 16.44 -8.62 -5.97
N GLY A 331 16.66 -9.28 -7.13
CA GLY A 331 16.28 -8.72 -8.45
C GLY A 331 14.91 -9.18 -8.96
N ALA A 332 14.11 -8.30 -9.55
CA ALA A 332 12.91 -8.67 -10.33
C ALA A 332 13.12 -8.39 -11.84
N PHE A 333 12.28 -8.99 -12.70
CA PHE A 333 12.25 -8.74 -14.15
C PHE A 333 13.59 -8.89 -14.88
N SER A 334 14.33 -9.98 -14.63
CA SER A 334 15.62 -10.26 -15.30
C SER A 334 16.74 -9.24 -15.06
N GLN A 335 16.57 -8.28 -14.14
CA GLN A 335 17.65 -7.39 -13.76
C GLN A 335 18.64 -8.14 -12.86
N GLY A 336 19.93 -8.08 -13.20
CA GLY A 336 20.98 -8.77 -12.43
C GLY A 336 21.11 -10.27 -12.73
N VAL A 337 20.66 -10.71 -13.91
CA VAL A 337 20.77 -12.09 -14.39
C VAL A 337 21.78 -12.16 -15.54
N PHE A 338 22.81 -13.01 -15.42
CA PHE A 338 23.90 -13.13 -16.38
C PHE A 338 24.14 -14.58 -16.75
N LYS A 339 24.32 -14.89 -18.04
CA LYS A 339 24.77 -16.20 -18.51
C LYS A 339 26.28 -16.15 -18.73
N VAL A 340 27.00 -17.13 -18.19
CA VAL A 340 28.45 -17.28 -18.34
C VAL A 340 28.76 -18.66 -18.92
N ASN A 341 29.72 -18.73 -19.84
CA ASN A 341 30.00 -19.93 -20.61
C ASN A 341 31.37 -20.53 -20.28
N THR A 342 32.25 -19.79 -19.59
CA THR A 342 33.58 -20.27 -19.21
C THR A 342 33.89 -19.97 -17.73
N PRO A 343 34.86 -20.69 -17.12
CA PRO A 343 35.33 -20.42 -15.77
C PRO A 343 35.81 -18.97 -15.57
N GLU A 344 36.53 -18.42 -16.56
CA GLU A 344 37.06 -17.06 -16.49
C GLU A 344 35.94 -16.01 -16.49
N GLU A 345 34.90 -16.23 -17.30
CA GLU A 345 33.71 -15.38 -17.31
C GLU A 345 32.95 -15.45 -15.97
N PHE A 346 32.85 -16.65 -15.39
CA PHE A 346 32.19 -16.89 -14.11
C PHE A 346 32.88 -16.12 -12.97
N GLU A 347 34.20 -16.24 -12.84
CA GLU A 347 34.96 -15.52 -11.82
C GLU A 347 34.86 -14.00 -12.00
N ALA A 348 35.06 -13.51 -13.22
CA ALA A 348 34.99 -12.08 -13.53
C ALA A 348 33.60 -11.50 -13.24
N LYS A 349 32.53 -12.24 -13.54
CA LYS A 349 31.17 -11.78 -13.20
C LYS A 349 30.86 -11.88 -11.73
N LEU A 350 31.25 -12.93 -11.04
CA LEU A 350 31.04 -13.04 -9.59
C LEU A 350 31.71 -11.89 -8.84
N GLN A 351 32.95 -11.52 -9.19
CA GLN A 351 33.62 -10.37 -8.57
C GLN A 351 32.82 -9.07 -8.72
N ASN A 352 32.15 -8.88 -9.87
CA ASN A 352 31.31 -7.72 -10.10
C ASN A 352 29.96 -7.78 -9.38
N LEU A 353 29.37 -8.98 -9.25
CA LEU A 353 28.12 -9.18 -8.52
C LEU A 353 28.30 -9.04 -7.01
N PHE A 354 29.40 -9.55 -6.45
CA PHE A 354 29.71 -9.43 -5.03
C PHE A 354 30.03 -8.01 -4.57
N LYS A 355 30.25 -7.06 -5.49
CA LYS A 355 30.29 -5.62 -5.15
C LYS A 355 28.91 -5.06 -4.80
N LYS A 356 27.84 -5.74 -5.23
CA LYS A 356 26.43 -5.28 -5.09
C LYS A 356 25.61 -6.15 -4.15
N SER A 357 26.01 -7.39 -3.91
CA SER A 357 25.29 -8.31 -3.02
C SER A 357 26.26 -9.21 -2.27
N ALA A 358 25.91 -9.59 -1.03
CA ALA A 358 26.70 -10.53 -0.24
C ALA A 358 26.59 -11.98 -0.78
N LEU A 359 25.48 -12.30 -1.45
CA LEU A 359 25.16 -13.63 -1.96
C LEU A 359 24.82 -13.56 -3.45
N VAL A 360 25.17 -14.62 -4.18
CA VAL A 360 24.82 -14.80 -5.60
C VAL A 360 24.28 -16.21 -5.78
N LEU A 361 23.23 -16.38 -6.58
CA LEU A 361 22.78 -17.72 -6.98
C LEU A 361 23.44 -18.09 -8.31
N ALA A 362 24.03 -19.27 -8.36
CA ALA A 362 24.47 -19.92 -9.60
C ALA A 362 23.49 -21.04 -9.93
N GLN A 363 22.90 -21.01 -11.13
CA GLN A 363 21.89 -21.95 -11.56
C GLN A 363 22.24 -22.53 -12.92
N GLU A 364 21.96 -23.82 -13.11
CA GLU A 364 22.03 -24.51 -14.39
C GLU A 364 21.25 -23.77 -15.47
N PHE A 365 21.88 -23.56 -16.63
CA PHE A 365 21.17 -23.04 -17.79
C PHE A 365 20.37 -24.17 -18.46
N MET A 366 19.05 -24.05 -18.42
CA MET A 366 18.17 -24.88 -19.22
C MET A 366 17.65 -24.09 -20.42
N PHE A 367 17.87 -24.61 -21.63
CA PHE A 367 17.26 -24.06 -22.82
C PHE A 367 15.79 -24.49 -22.91
N THR A 368 14.90 -23.52 -23.10
CA THR A 368 13.47 -23.74 -23.34
C THR A 368 13.01 -22.83 -24.48
N ASP A 369 12.14 -23.36 -25.35
CA ASP A 369 11.49 -22.55 -26.40
C ASP A 369 10.44 -21.59 -25.81
N PHE A 370 9.94 -21.93 -24.62
CA PHE A 370 8.97 -21.13 -23.86
C PHE A 370 8.97 -21.54 -22.37
N ASP A 371 8.50 -20.63 -21.52
CA ASP A 371 8.32 -20.87 -20.08
C ASP A 371 6.85 -21.04 -19.74
N TRP A 372 6.53 -22.07 -18.95
CA TRP A 372 5.20 -22.20 -18.35
C TRP A 372 5.05 -21.27 -17.15
N ARG A 373 3.89 -20.60 -17.07
CA ARG A 373 3.45 -19.86 -15.89
C ARG A 373 2.06 -20.32 -15.48
N ILE A 374 1.95 -20.84 -14.26
CA ILE A 374 0.70 -21.31 -13.70
C ILE A 374 0.20 -20.29 -12.69
N GLY A 375 -0.97 -19.70 -12.93
CA GLY A 375 -1.63 -18.84 -11.97
C GLY A 375 -2.35 -19.71 -10.93
N VAL A 376 -2.05 -19.54 -9.65
CA VAL A 376 -2.67 -20.30 -8.56
C VAL A 376 -3.39 -19.32 -7.62
N ILE A 377 -4.62 -19.63 -7.25
CA ILE A 377 -5.36 -18.89 -6.23
C ILE A 377 -6.06 -19.87 -5.29
N ASN A 378 -5.95 -19.65 -3.98
CA ASN A 378 -6.55 -20.52 -2.96
C ASN A 378 -6.24 -22.02 -3.20
N ASN A 379 -4.95 -22.33 -3.42
CA ASN A 379 -4.44 -23.67 -3.72
C ASN A 379 -5.05 -24.35 -4.96
N LYS A 380 -5.66 -23.59 -5.88
CA LYS A 380 -6.22 -24.09 -7.13
C LYS A 380 -5.54 -23.44 -8.33
N PRO A 381 -4.98 -24.23 -9.26
CA PRO A 381 -4.53 -23.73 -10.56
C PRO A 381 -5.70 -23.11 -11.32
N LEU A 382 -5.55 -21.86 -11.73
CA LEU A 382 -6.58 -21.06 -12.41
C LEU A 382 -6.36 -21.02 -13.92
N TYR A 383 -5.11 -20.81 -14.35
CA TYR A 383 -4.74 -20.75 -15.76
C TYR A 383 -3.30 -21.22 -15.96
N ALA A 384 -2.99 -21.66 -17.18
CA ALA A 384 -1.64 -21.91 -17.64
C ALA A 384 -1.30 -20.94 -18.79
N CYS A 385 -0.09 -20.42 -18.78
CA CYS A 385 0.42 -19.56 -19.84
C CYS A 385 1.77 -20.05 -20.35
N ARG A 386 1.95 -20.05 -21.67
CA ARG A 386 3.27 -20.16 -22.29
C ARG A 386 3.78 -18.77 -22.59
N TYR A 387 4.95 -18.44 -22.07
CA TYR A 387 5.67 -17.21 -22.39
C TYR A 387 6.81 -17.56 -23.32
N TYR A 388 6.79 -17.01 -24.53
CA TYR A 388 7.87 -17.19 -25.48
C TYR A 388 9.03 -16.27 -25.14
N MET A 389 10.24 -16.68 -25.52
CA MET A 389 11.43 -15.86 -25.36
C MET A 389 11.40 -14.65 -26.31
N ALA A 390 12.09 -13.56 -25.96
CA ALA A 390 12.23 -12.43 -26.89
C ALA A 390 13.08 -12.87 -28.11
N LYS A 391 12.80 -12.28 -29.28
CA LYS A 391 13.46 -12.68 -30.53
C LYS A 391 14.99 -12.61 -30.39
N ASP A 392 15.67 -13.70 -30.72
CA ASP A 392 17.14 -13.86 -30.63
C ASP A 392 17.70 -13.66 -29.21
N HIS A 393 16.89 -13.91 -28.17
CA HIS A 393 17.27 -13.71 -26.78
C HIS A 393 16.76 -14.87 -25.90
N TRP A 394 17.54 -15.27 -24.89
CA TRP A 394 17.20 -16.39 -24.00
C TRP A 394 16.34 -15.97 -22.80
N GLN A 395 16.04 -14.67 -22.67
CA GLN A 395 15.14 -14.14 -21.64
C GLN A 395 13.86 -13.61 -22.29
N ILE A 396 12.76 -13.71 -21.54
CA ILE A 396 11.45 -13.18 -21.93
C ILE A 396 11.49 -11.66 -22.14
N TYR A 397 12.33 -10.93 -21.39
CA TYR A 397 12.51 -9.48 -21.55
C TYR A 397 13.93 -9.13 -21.98
N ASN A 398 14.07 -8.30 -23.02
CA ASN A 398 15.36 -7.75 -23.45
C ASN A 398 15.47 -6.27 -23.10
N HIS A 399 16.03 -5.97 -21.92
CA HIS A 399 16.23 -4.61 -21.42
C HIS A 399 17.32 -3.81 -22.17
N ALA A 400 18.16 -4.48 -22.97
CA ALA A 400 19.24 -3.87 -23.75
C ALA A 400 18.78 -3.44 -25.16
N SER A 401 17.57 -3.82 -25.58
CA SER A 401 17.03 -3.43 -26.88
C SER A 401 16.66 -1.94 -26.91
N LYS A 402 17.25 -1.18 -27.84
CA LYS A 402 16.86 0.21 -28.15
C LYS A 402 15.45 0.33 -28.75
N ASN A 403 14.80 -0.79 -29.07
CA ASN A 403 13.54 -0.85 -29.79
C ASN A 403 12.43 -1.37 -28.85
N THR A 404 11.57 -0.47 -28.39
CA THR A 404 10.49 -0.73 -27.41
C THR A 404 9.44 -1.73 -27.88
N ARG A 405 9.41 -2.07 -29.19
CA ARG A 405 8.49 -3.03 -29.80
C ARG A 405 8.93 -4.50 -29.70
N PHE A 406 10.19 -4.76 -29.32
CA PHE A 406 10.80 -6.10 -29.21
C PHE A 406 11.32 -6.41 -27.80
N THR A 407 10.76 -5.76 -26.79
CA THR A 407 11.19 -5.87 -25.40
C THR A 407 10.63 -7.09 -24.68
N SER A 408 9.60 -7.76 -25.20
CA SER A 408 9.05 -9.01 -24.65
C SER A 408 8.65 -10.02 -25.72
N GLY A 409 8.77 -11.31 -25.44
CA GLY A 409 8.20 -12.37 -26.28
C GLY A 409 6.67 -12.41 -26.24
N GLY A 410 6.07 -13.21 -27.13
CA GLY A 410 4.62 -13.46 -27.16
C GLY A 410 4.14 -14.33 -26.00
N PHE A 411 2.83 -14.53 -25.88
CA PHE A 411 2.27 -15.45 -24.89
C PHE A 411 0.97 -16.11 -25.37
N ASP A 412 0.75 -17.36 -24.94
CA ASP A 412 -0.52 -18.07 -25.08
C ASP A 412 -1.10 -18.37 -23.69
N THR A 413 -2.41 -18.24 -23.53
CA THR A 413 -3.12 -18.62 -22.30
C THR A 413 -4.08 -19.77 -22.59
N MET A 414 -4.09 -20.79 -21.75
CA MET A 414 -5.00 -21.93 -21.85
C MET A 414 -5.57 -22.33 -20.47
N PRO A 415 -6.72 -23.00 -20.45
CA PRO A 415 -7.23 -23.65 -19.24
C PRO A 415 -6.25 -24.69 -18.71
N THR A 416 -6.22 -24.88 -17.39
CA THR A 416 -5.25 -25.77 -16.73
C THR A 416 -5.39 -27.24 -17.12
N TYR A 417 -6.57 -27.67 -17.57
CA TYR A 417 -6.81 -29.03 -18.04
C TYR A 417 -6.27 -29.31 -19.46
N GLU A 418 -5.89 -28.26 -20.21
CA GLU A 418 -5.22 -28.38 -21.51
C GLU A 418 -3.69 -28.33 -21.36
N ALA A 419 -3.18 -27.97 -20.17
CA ALA A 419 -1.76 -28.00 -19.89
C ALA A 419 -1.26 -29.45 -19.74
N PRO A 420 0.00 -29.75 -20.13
CA PRO A 420 0.61 -31.06 -19.90
C PRO A 420 0.58 -31.42 -18.40
N LYS A 421 0.38 -32.70 -18.10
CA LYS A 421 0.36 -33.22 -16.72
C LYS A 421 1.75 -33.50 -16.17
#